data_AF-G6XI74-F1
#
_entry.id   AF-G6XI74-F1
#
_cell.length_a   1.000
_cell.length_b   1.000
_cell.length_c   1.000
_cell.angle_alpha   90.00
_cell.angle_beta   90.00
_cell.angle_gamma   90.00
#
_symmetry.space_group_name_H-M   'P 1'
#
loop_
_entity.id
_entity.type
_entity.pdbx_description
1 polymer ?
#
loop_
_entity_poly.entity_id
_entity_poly.type
_entity_poly.pdbx_seq_one_letter_code
_entity_poly.pdbx_strand_id
1 'polypeptide(L)'
;MCKPVLIRAPVTWAPGFHCCAEIPPQLTAPLFLFHLRYADLSSGLARLKRTREQPWCSDDAGRHQRLADTDWENMLNGMAALPCVPVTLDQTDRRLANWRRAVEQSAVSRHQERYQLDLHLSGTELWKLPSRFIGRI
;
A
#
# COMPACT_ATOMS: atom_id res chain seq x y z
N MET A 1 -8.09 2.20 -8.84
CA MET A 1 -8.81 2.53 -7.59
C MET A 1 -7.94 3.46 -6.79
N CYS A 2 -8.44 4.67 -6.58
CA CYS A 2 -7.84 5.73 -5.79
C CYS A 2 -7.91 5.35 -4.31
N LYS A 3 -6.77 5.43 -3.61
CA LYS A 3 -6.77 5.47 -2.15
C LYS A 3 -7.51 6.77 -1.77
N PRO A 4 -8.41 6.77 -0.76
CA PRO A 4 -8.99 8.02 -0.30
C PRO A 4 -7.86 8.96 0.16
N VAL A 5 -7.89 10.18 -0.34
CA VAL A 5 -6.92 11.23 -0.01
C VAL A 5 -7.67 12.32 0.74
N LEU A 6 -7.25 12.59 1.97
CA LEU A 6 -7.81 13.66 2.79
C LEU A 6 -6.79 14.81 2.84
N ILE A 7 -7.18 15.98 2.34
CA ILE A 7 -6.35 17.19 2.36
C ILE A 7 -7.10 18.34 3.02
N ARG A 8 -6.37 19.14 3.79
CA ARG A 8 -6.88 20.39 4.39
C ARG A 8 -6.57 21.62 3.54
N ALA A 9 -5.52 21.55 2.72
CA ALA A 9 -5.04 22.61 1.85
C ALA A 9 -4.64 22.02 0.49
N PRO A 10 -4.56 22.85 -0.56
CA PRO A 10 -4.03 22.42 -1.85
C PRO A 10 -2.62 21.84 -1.71
N VAL A 11 -2.32 20.76 -2.44
CA VAL A 11 -1.02 20.07 -2.47
C VAL A 11 -0.71 19.61 -3.90
N THR A 12 0.57 19.53 -4.22
CA THR A 12 1.07 19.07 -5.51
C THR A 12 1.47 17.60 -5.40
N TRP A 13 0.74 16.73 -6.09
CA TRP A 13 0.96 15.29 -6.04
C TRP A 13 2.00 14.81 -7.05
N ALA A 14 2.90 13.94 -6.60
CA ALA A 14 3.57 13.02 -7.50
C ALA A 14 2.54 12.06 -8.15
N PRO A 15 2.81 11.51 -9.34
CA PRO A 15 1.88 10.59 -10.00
C PRO A 15 1.44 9.46 -9.09
N GLY A 16 0.17 9.06 -9.21
CA GLY A 16 -0.39 8.00 -8.37
C GLY A 16 -0.63 8.40 -6.90
N PHE A 17 -0.50 9.68 -6.55
CA PHE A 17 -0.71 10.21 -5.19
C PHE A 17 0.26 9.59 -4.17
N HIS A 18 1.49 9.30 -4.61
CA HIS A 18 2.48 8.60 -3.79
C HIS A 18 3.21 9.49 -2.77
N CYS A 19 3.44 10.76 -3.11
CA CYS A 19 3.99 11.77 -2.21
C CYS A 19 3.52 13.17 -2.65
N CYS A 20 3.64 14.17 -1.77
CA CYS A 20 3.44 15.58 -2.13
C CYS A 20 4.78 16.32 -2.13
N ALA A 21 4.86 17.41 -2.91
CA ALA A 21 6.09 18.19 -3.04
C ALA A 21 6.35 19.09 -1.83
N GLU A 22 5.29 19.47 -1.12
CA GLU A 22 5.33 20.51 -0.11
C GLU A 22 5.82 20.01 1.26
N ILE A 23 5.52 18.77 1.62
CA ILE A 23 5.75 18.28 2.99
C ILE A 23 6.23 16.83 2.96
N PRO A 24 7.34 16.49 3.65
CA PRO A 24 7.73 15.09 3.84
C PRO A 24 6.68 14.35 4.69
N PRO A 25 6.54 13.02 4.55
CA PRO A 25 5.57 12.25 5.33
C PRO A 25 5.82 12.43 6.84
N GLN A 26 4.75 12.76 7.57
CA GLN A 26 4.76 12.83 9.02
C GLN A 26 4.02 11.60 9.59
N LEU A 27 4.76 10.64 10.12
CA LEU A 27 4.21 9.37 10.64
C LEU A 27 3.88 9.42 12.15
N THR A 28 3.77 10.62 12.73
CA THR A 28 3.52 10.83 14.16
C THR A 28 2.06 10.62 14.56
N ALA A 29 1.12 10.78 13.63
CA ALA A 29 -0.28 10.46 13.86
C ALA A 29 -0.53 8.95 13.76
N PRO A 30 -1.27 8.31 14.69
CA PRO A 30 -1.63 6.90 14.61
C PRO A 30 -2.80 6.67 13.64
N LEU A 31 -2.70 7.18 12.41
CA LEU A 31 -3.70 7.00 11.37
C LEU A 31 -3.29 5.81 10.48
N PHE A 32 -4.21 4.87 10.30
CA PHE A 32 -3.98 3.67 9.48
C PHE A 32 -5.05 3.59 8.39
N LEU A 33 -4.60 3.26 7.17
CA LEU A 33 -5.47 2.96 6.04
C LEU A 33 -5.29 1.49 5.65
N PHE A 34 -6.31 0.67 5.86
CA PHE A 34 -6.31 -0.73 5.46
C PHE A 34 -6.79 -0.88 4.02
N HIS A 35 -5.93 -1.40 3.14
CA HIS A 35 -6.28 -1.60 1.74
C HIS A 35 -6.72 -3.05 1.49
N LEU A 36 -8.00 -3.25 1.16
CA LEU A 36 -8.59 -4.59 1.00
C LEU A 36 -8.42 -5.19 -0.41
N ARG A 37 -7.41 -4.76 -1.18
CA ARG A 37 -7.28 -5.15 -2.60
C ARG A 37 -6.98 -6.64 -2.78
N TYR A 38 -6.27 -7.19 -1.81
CA TYR A 38 -5.78 -8.57 -1.81
C TYR A 38 -6.52 -9.44 -0.79
N ALA A 39 -7.58 -8.91 -0.16
CA ALA A 39 -8.31 -9.61 0.89
C ALA A 39 -9.22 -10.72 0.33
N ASP A 40 -9.68 -10.56 -0.90
CA ASP A 40 -10.59 -11.50 -1.55
C ASP A 40 -10.08 -11.88 -2.94
N LEU A 41 -9.79 -13.17 -3.13
CA LEU A 41 -9.25 -13.71 -4.38
C LEU A 41 -10.26 -13.53 -5.52
N SER A 42 -11.51 -13.90 -5.30
CA SER A 42 -12.55 -13.90 -6.33
C SER A 42 -12.82 -12.50 -6.90
N SER A 43 -12.91 -11.49 -6.03
CA SER A 43 -13.06 -10.08 -6.36
C SER A 43 -11.82 -9.56 -7.11
N GLY A 44 -10.63 -10.03 -6.72
CA GLY A 44 -9.37 -9.76 -7.41
C GLY A 44 -9.39 -10.26 -8.85
N LEU A 45 -9.75 -11.52 -9.07
CA LEU A 45 -9.84 -12.15 -10.39
C LEU A 45 -10.91 -11.49 -11.26
N ALA A 46 -12.10 -11.23 -10.71
CA ALA A 46 -13.17 -10.51 -11.41
C ALA A 46 -12.72 -9.12 -11.86
N ARG A 47 -11.93 -8.43 -11.04
CA ARG A 47 -11.33 -7.14 -11.41
C ARG A 47 -10.32 -7.31 -12.54
N LEU A 48 -9.40 -8.28 -12.45
CA LEU A 48 -8.38 -8.53 -13.47
C LEU A 48 -9.00 -8.86 -14.83
N LYS A 49 -10.07 -9.65 -14.86
CA LYS A 49 -10.83 -9.90 -16.09
C LYS A 49 -11.27 -8.59 -16.75
N ARG A 50 -11.94 -7.71 -15.99
CA ARG A 50 -12.41 -6.41 -16.49
C ARG A 50 -11.26 -5.54 -17.00
N THR A 51 -10.15 -5.48 -16.26
CA THR A 51 -9.01 -4.63 -16.62
C THR A 51 -8.18 -5.20 -17.77
N ARG A 52 -8.24 -6.51 -18.06
CA ARG A 52 -7.66 -7.08 -19.28
C ARG A 52 -8.50 -6.77 -20.52
N GLU A 53 -9.81 -6.69 -20.37
CA GLU A 53 -10.76 -6.46 -21.48
C GLU A 53 -10.96 -4.97 -21.83
N GLN A 54 -10.64 -4.05 -20.93
CA GLN A 54 -10.83 -2.62 -21.20
C GLN A 54 -9.81 -2.07 -22.20
N PRO A 55 -10.15 -1.03 -22.98
CA PRO A 55 -9.19 -0.32 -23.83
C PRO A 55 -8.10 0.37 -22.99
N TRP A 56 -6.84 0.21 -23.40
CA TRP A 56 -5.69 0.89 -22.82
C TRP A 56 -5.03 1.78 -23.85
N CYS A 57 -4.38 2.85 -23.41
CA CYS A 57 -3.63 3.74 -24.30
C CYS A 57 -2.33 3.09 -24.84
N SER A 58 -1.83 2.05 -24.17
CA SER A 58 -0.69 1.25 -24.61
C SER A 58 -0.64 -0.10 -23.90
N ASP A 59 0.18 -1.02 -24.42
CA ASP A 59 0.41 -2.34 -23.82
C ASP A 59 1.15 -2.28 -22.49
N ASP A 60 1.82 -1.18 -22.17
CA ASP A 60 2.51 -1.00 -20.88
C ASP A 60 1.62 -0.34 -19.82
N ALA A 61 0.57 0.37 -20.23
CA ALA A 61 -0.30 1.09 -19.32
C ALA A 61 -1.00 0.12 -18.35
N GLY A 62 -0.76 0.28 -17.04
CA GLY A 62 -1.45 -0.51 -16.03
C GLY A 62 -1.20 -2.02 -16.09
N ARG A 63 -0.02 -2.49 -16.55
CA ARG A 63 0.30 -3.94 -16.61
C ARG A 63 0.07 -4.69 -15.29
N HIS A 64 0.35 -4.07 -14.15
CA HIS A 64 0.08 -4.62 -12.81
C HIS A 64 -1.42 -4.80 -12.48
N GLN A 65 -2.32 -4.28 -13.31
CA GLN A 65 -3.76 -4.52 -13.27
C GLN A 65 -4.20 -5.58 -14.27
N ARG A 66 -3.28 -6.19 -15.03
CA ARG A 66 -3.57 -7.13 -16.12
C ARG A 66 -2.77 -8.44 -15.98
N LEU A 67 -2.41 -8.79 -14.75
CA LEU A 67 -1.72 -10.04 -14.43
C LEU A 67 -2.55 -11.25 -14.88
N ALA A 68 -1.87 -12.37 -15.18
CA ALA A 68 -2.55 -13.64 -15.38
C ALA A 68 -3.21 -14.09 -14.06
N ASP A 69 -4.26 -14.90 -14.15
CA ASP A 69 -4.98 -15.37 -12.97
C ASP A 69 -4.07 -16.21 -12.07
N THR A 70 -3.22 -17.05 -12.66
CA THR A 70 -2.23 -17.86 -11.95
C THR A 70 -1.21 -17.00 -11.20
N ASP A 71 -0.74 -15.89 -11.79
CA ASP A 71 0.22 -14.99 -11.14
C ASP A 71 -0.42 -14.29 -9.94
N TRP A 72 -1.68 -13.89 -10.09
CA TRP A 72 -2.46 -13.28 -9.02
C TRP A 72 -2.70 -14.26 -7.87
N GLU A 73 -3.13 -15.47 -8.17
CA GLU A 73 -3.35 -16.54 -7.20
C GLU A 73 -2.06 -16.88 -6.45
N ASN A 74 -0.96 -17.11 -7.17
CA ASN A 74 0.34 -17.41 -6.57
C ASN A 74 0.80 -16.29 -5.63
N MET A 75 0.62 -15.03 -6.04
CA MET A 75 0.96 -13.87 -5.22
C MET A 75 0.13 -13.82 -3.93
N LEU A 76 -1.18 -14.04 -4.01
CA LEU A 76 -2.07 -14.04 -2.83
C LEU A 76 -1.77 -15.21 -1.89
N ASN A 77 -1.56 -16.41 -2.44
CA ASN A 77 -1.19 -17.59 -1.67
C ASN A 77 0.16 -17.40 -0.97
N GLY A 78 1.14 -16.80 -1.66
CA GLY A 78 2.44 -16.46 -1.08
C GLY A 78 2.32 -15.48 0.09
N MET A 79 1.49 -14.44 -0.04
CA MET A 79 1.21 -13.52 1.06
C MET A 79 0.49 -14.21 2.24
N ALA A 80 -0.49 -15.07 1.95
CA ALA A 80 -1.26 -15.77 2.96
C ALA A 80 -0.43 -16.81 3.76
N ALA A 81 0.66 -17.31 3.17
CA ALA A 81 1.57 -18.27 3.79
C ALA A 81 2.61 -17.62 4.73
N LEU A 82 2.68 -16.29 4.82
CA LEU A 82 3.64 -15.61 5.67
C LEU A 82 3.34 -15.85 7.17
N PRO A 83 4.35 -15.83 8.05
CA PRO A 83 4.16 -15.99 9.49
C PRO A 83 3.21 -14.92 10.07
N CYS A 84 2.21 -15.35 10.84
CA CYS A 84 1.30 -14.43 11.52
C CYS A 84 1.83 -14.09 12.91
N VAL A 85 2.04 -12.80 13.16
CA VAL A 85 2.59 -12.30 14.42
C VAL A 85 1.66 -11.29 15.10
N PRO A 86 1.65 -11.24 16.44
CA PRO A 86 0.98 -10.16 17.15
C PRO A 86 1.69 -8.83 16.90
N VAL A 87 0.90 -7.78 16.77
CA VAL A 87 1.36 -6.40 16.56
C VAL A 87 0.50 -5.48 17.42
N THR A 88 1.02 -4.32 17.83
CA THR A 88 0.20 -3.31 18.50
C THR A 88 -0.24 -2.23 17.53
N LEU A 89 0.47 -1.96 16.43
CA LEU A 89 0.16 -0.87 15.49
C LEU A 89 0.05 0.52 16.16
N ASP A 90 0.92 0.82 17.11
CA ASP A 90 1.02 2.14 17.74
C ASP A 90 2.42 2.74 17.53
N GLN A 91 2.70 3.88 18.17
CA GLN A 91 3.99 4.58 18.06
C GLN A 91 5.13 3.85 18.78
N THR A 92 4.80 3.00 19.75
CA THR A 92 5.76 2.22 20.55
C THR A 92 6.05 0.85 19.96
N ASP A 93 5.32 0.45 18.91
CA ASP A 93 5.51 -0.82 18.23
C ASP A 93 6.89 -0.90 17.55
N ARG A 94 7.78 -1.71 18.13
CA ARG A 94 9.15 -1.90 17.64
C ARG A 94 9.19 -2.50 16.23
N ARG A 95 8.19 -3.29 15.82
CA ARG A 95 8.13 -3.83 14.46
C ARG A 95 7.90 -2.72 13.46
N LEU A 96 7.02 -1.78 13.78
CA LEU A 96 6.78 -0.59 12.95
C LEU A 96 7.96 0.36 12.91
N ALA A 97 8.74 0.48 13.99
CA ALA A 97 9.84 1.42 14.09
C ALA A 97 10.85 1.28 12.92
N ASN A 98 11.16 0.05 12.51
CA ASN A 98 12.06 -0.20 11.39
C ASN A 98 11.46 0.26 10.05
N TRP A 99 10.18 -0.06 9.80
CA TRP A 99 9.47 0.36 8.59
C TRP A 99 9.30 1.87 8.51
N ARG A 100 8.92 2.52 9.62
CA ARG A 100 8.82 4.00 9.72
C ARG A 100 10.15 4.66 9.38
N ARG A 101 11.24 4.18 10.00
CA ARG A 101 12.58 4.70 9.74
C ARG A 101 12.96 4.57 8.27
N ALA A 102 12.67 3.44 7.63
CA ALA A 102 12.95 3.26 6.20
C ALA A 102 12.19 4.27 5.32
N VAL A 103 10.89 4.50 5.60
CA VAL A 103 10.08 5.50 4.90
C VAL A 103 10.63 6.92 5.13
N GLU A 104 10.90 7.29 6.38
CA GLU A 104 11.42 8.61 6.74
C GLU A 104 12.80 8.88 6.12
N GLN A 105 13.69 7.88 6.13
CA GLN A 105 14.99 7.97 5.47
C GLN A 105 14.87 8.13 3.95
N SER A 106 13.91 7.43 3.33
CA SER A 106 13.66 7.58 1.90
C SER A 106 13.24 9.00 1.52
N ALA A 107 12.43 9.66 2.36
CA ALA A 107 12.04 11.06 2.16
C ALA A 107 13.23 12.03 2.10
N VAL A 108 14.30 11.73 2.85
CA VAL A 108 15.52 12.55 2.89
C VAL A 108 16.45 12.21 1.72
N SER A 109 16.71 10.92 1.50
CA SER A 109 17.69 10.49 0.50
C SER A 109 17.21 10.68 -0.94
N ARG A 110 15.90 10.65 -1.18
CA ARG A 110 15.28 10.68 -2.51
C ARG A 110 14.69 12.05 -2.86
N HIS A 111 15.11 13.13 -2.19
CA HIS A 111 14.53 14.47 -2.37
C HIS A 111 14.58 15.01 -3.82
N GLN A 112 15.51 14.52 -4.64
CA GLN A 112 15.62 14.87 -6.08
C GLN A 112 14.89 13.92 -7.03
N GLU A 113 14.33 12.82 -6.50
CA GLU A 113 13.61 11.84 -7.31
C GLU A 113 12.14 12.23 -7.50
N ARG A 114 11.53 11.72 -8.58
CA ARG A 114 10.09 11.87 -8.84
C ARG A 114 9.24 11.31 -7.71
N TYR A 115 9.70 10.24 -7.07
CA TYR A 115 9.08 9.63 -5.91
C TYR A 115 10.04 9.77 -4.74
N GLN A 116 9.74 10.71 -3.86
CA GLN A 116 10.55 10.96 -2.67
C GLN A 116 10.36 9.86 -1.61
N LEU A 117 9.55 8.83 -1.86
CA LEU A 117 9.35 7.70 -0.96
C LEU A 117 9.76 6.40 -1.62
N ASP A 118 10.25 5.46 -0.81
CA ASP A 118 10.43 4.10 -1.28
C ASP A 118 9.07 3.41 -1.50
N LEU A 119 8.78 3.10 -2.76
CA LEU A 119 7.58 2.40 -3.19
C LEU A 119 7.74 0.87 -3.15
N HIS A 120 8.94 0.38 -2.86
CA HIS A 120 9.30 -1.05 -2.88
C HIS A 120 9.40 -1.67 -1.48
N LEU A 121 8.67 -1.13 -0.52
CA LEU A 121 8.56 -1.70 0.81
C LEU A 121 7.55 -2.85 0.84
N SER A 122 8.05 -4.07 1.05
CA SER A 122 7.24 -5.29 1.12
C SER A 122 7.42 -5.95 2.48
N GLY A 123 6.32 -6.16 3.21
CA GLY A 123 6.34 -6.86 4.50
C GLY A 123 6.67 -8.34 4.34
N THR A 124 7.26 -8.94 5.38
CA THR A 124 7.67 -10.36 5.42
C THR A 124 6.84 -11.18 6.40
N GLU A 125 5.78 -10.59 6.97
CA GLU A 125 4.95 -11.17 8.03
C GLU A 125 3.49 -10.72 7.84
N LEU A 126 2.54 -11.53 8.31
CA LEU A 126 1.16 -11.12 8.54
C LEU A 126 1.01 -10.58 9.94
N TRP A 127 0.25 -9.49 10.09
CA TRP A 127 0.04 -8.85 11.38
C TRP A 127 -1.39 -9.03 11.85
N LYS A 128 -1.56 -9.61 13.04
CA LYS A 128 -2.89 -9.77 13.64
C LYS A 128 -3.47 -8.39 13.96
N LEU A 129 -4.59 -8.06 13.34
CA LEU A 129 -5.26 -6.77 13.55
C LEU A 129 -5.62 -6.60 15.04
N PRO A 130 -5.14 -5.54 15.73
CA PRO A 130 -5.50 -5.29 17.12
C PRO A 130 -7.00 -5.07 17.30
N SER A 131 -7.56 -5.54 18.42
CA SER A 131 -9.00 -5.49 18.71
C SER A 131 -9.59 -4.07 18.65
N ARG A 132 -8.81 -3.03 18.93
CA ARG A 132 -9.26 -1.63 18.83
C ARG A 132 -9.61 -1.17 17.42
N PHE A 133 -9.18 -1.89 16.38
CA PHE A 133 -9.56 -1.61 14.99
C PHE A 133 -10.77 -2.43 14.52
N ILE A 134 -11.25 -3.36 15.34
CA ILE A 134 -12.48 -4.09 15.05
C ILE A 134 -13.62 -3.11 15.32
N GLY A 135 -14.31 -2.71 14.25
CA GLY A 135 -15.49 -1.84 14.35
C GLY A 135 -16.52 -2.45 15.29
N ARG A 136 -17.14 -1.61 16.12
CA ARG A 136 -18.34 -2.01 16.86
C ARG A 136 -19.52 -1.78 15.93
N ILE A 137 -20.30 -2.82 15.68
CA ILE A 137 -21.58 -2.75 14.96
C ILE A 137 -22.62 -2.22 15.95
#